data_AF-A0A3C0I971-F1
#
_entry.id   AF-A0A3C0I971-F1
#
_cell.length_a   1.000
_cell.length_b   1.000
_cell.length_c   1.000
_cell.angle_alpha   90.00
_cell.angle_beta   90.00
_cell.angle_gamma   90.00
#
_symmetry.space_group_name_H-M   'P 1'
#
loop_
_entity.id
_entity.type
_entity.pdbx_description
1 polymer ?
#
loop_
_entity_poly.entity_id
_entity_poly.type
_entity_poly.pdbx_seq_one_letter_code
_entity_poly.pdbx_strand_id
1 'polypeptide(L)'
;KSDYHPKRYEYVYQNTHLRYEFDTFKVLDKSEEDLTIAGNPFSVVMLTAKKALEKSNREDAAQLIWKTDLVRKLKEANYEADKIRRILNFIRYYVHFREDDSLTKLNQSIQTTFKQRKNMGIEEAILKEVEEKSEKRGEKRGLFITALNAIKEGFNNATIQKLTGLPVEEIEKLRKEGLKG
;
A
#
# COMPACT_ATOMS: atom_id res chain seq x y z
N LYS A 1 28.64 15.43 8.51
CA LYS A 1 28.05 16.55 7.75
C LYS A 1 26.54 16.38 7.75
N SER A 2 25.82 17.05 8.65
CA SER A 2 24.38 16.82 8.89
C SER A 2 23.46 17.87 8.24
N ASP A 3 24.01 18.96 7.70
CA ASP A 3 23.23 20.15 7.31
C ASP A 3 23.25 20.45 5.80
N TYR A 4 23.52 19.43 4.96
CA TYR A 4 23.48 19.62 3.51
C TYR A 4 22.04 19.61 3.01
N HIS A 5 21.49 20.79 2.73
CA HIS A 5 20.14 21.00 2.20
C HIS A 5 20.15 22.22 1.26
N PRO A 6 20.69 22.09 0.03
CA PRO A 6 20.78 23.22 -0.90
C PRO A 6 19.38 23.69 -1.31
N LYS A 7 19.13 25.00 -1.21
CA LYS A 7 17.88 25.68 -1.61
C LYS A 7 18.10 26.76 -2.66
N ARG A 8 19.37 26.99 -3.00
CA ARG A 8 19.77 27.98 -3.98
C ARG A 8 21.04 27.55 -4.70
N TYR A 9 21.14 27.97 -5.95
CA TYR A 9 22.36 27.94 -6.75
C TYR A 9 22.80 29.39 -6.99
N GLU A 10 24.08 29.66 -6.75
CA GLU A 10 24.69 30.99 -6.94
C GLU A 10 25.84 30.87 -7.94
N TYR A 11 25.82 31.74 -8.94
CA TYR A 11 26.89 31.93 -9.91
C TYR A 11 27.27 33.40 -9.95
N VAL A 12 28.57 33.69 -9.84
CA VAL A 12 29.12 35.04 -9.83
C VAL A 12 30.23 35.14 -10.86
N TYR A 13 30.13 36.13 -11.74
CA TYR A 13 31.17 36.49 -12.70
C TYR A 13 31.33 38.00 -12.77
N GLN A 14 32.46 38.51 -12.29
CA GLN A 14 32.71 39.94 -12.10
C GLN A 14 31.55 40.61 -11.32
N ASN A 15 30.87 41.58 -11.91
CA ASN A 15 29.73 42.28 -11.33
C ASN A 15 28.37 41.64 -11.69
N THR A 16 28.37 40.52 -12.41
CA THR A 16 27.16 39.78 -12.77
C THR A 16 26.91 38.68 -11.75
N HIS A 17 25.71 38.70 -11.16
CA HIS A 17 25.26 37.70 -10.20
C HIS A 17 24.01 36.99 -10.73
N LEU A 18 24.01 35.66 -10.66
CA LEU A 18 22.87 34.80 -10.97
C LEU A 18 22.53 33.98 -9.74
N ARG A 19 21.31 34.16 -9.23
CA ARG A 19 20.78 33.43 -8.07
C ARG A 19 19.51 32.70 -8.49
N TYR A 20 19.53 31.39 -8.41
CA TYR A 20 18.35 30.54 -8.57
C TYR A 20 17.95 30.00 -7.21
N GLU A 21 16.70 30.24 -6.83
CA GLU A 21 16.07 29.66 -5.65
C GLU A 21 15.08 28.59 -6.08
N PHE A 22 15.05 27.48 -5.35
CA PHE A 22 14.19 26.36 -5.66
C PHE A 22 13.79 25.62 -4.40
N ASP A 23 12.56 25.12 -4.39
CA ASP A 23 12.06 24.30 -3.30
C ASP A 23 12.76 22.94 -3.30
N THR A 24 13.16 22.50 -2.11
CA THR A 24 13.76 21.18 -1.91
C THR A 24 13.07 20.42 -0.80
N PHE A 25 12.97 19.09 -1.01
CA PHE A 25 12.40 18.16 -0.05
C PHE A 25 13.49 17.20 0.43
N LYS A 26 14.03 17.46 1.63
CA LYS A 26 15.04 16.59 2.25
C LYS A 26 14.37 15.49 3.06
N VAL A 27 14.32 14.29 2.50
CA VAL A 27 13.70 13.08 3.09
C VAL A 27 14.28 12.74 4.47
N LEU A 28 15.59 12.92 4.66
CA LEU A 28 16.27 12.63 5.93
C LEU A 28 15.85 13.57 7.08
N ASP A 29 15.35 14.77 6.77
CA ASP A 29 14.91 15.76 7.77
C ASP A 29 13.45 15.54 8.21
N LYS A 30 12.74 14.59 7.58
CA LYS A 30 11.34 14.28 7.88
C LYS A 30 11.23 13.15 8.88
N SER A 31 10.21 13.19 9.74
CA SER A 31 9.88 12.04 10.61
C SER A 31 9.28 10.89 9.79
N GLU A 32 9.16 9.70 10.37
CA GLU A 32 8.46 8.60 9.67
C GLU A 32 6.96 8.91 9.53
N GLU A 33 6.39 9.63 10.49
CA GLU A 33 4.99 10.06 10.51
C GLU A 33 4.72 11.06 9.38
N ASP A 34 5.62 12.03 9.16
CA ASP A 34 5.53 13.01 8.06
C ASP A 34 5.50 12.33 6.68
N LEU A 35 6.17 11.19 6.58
CA LEU A 35 6.25 10.39 5.36
C LEU A 35 5.16 9.34 5.27
N THR A 36 4.35 9.11 6.30
CA THR A 36 3.29 8.09 6.35
C THR A 36 1.94 8.71 6.05
N ILE A 37 1.62 8.80 4.76
CA ILE A 37 0.36 9.38 4.26
C ILE A 37 -0.54 8.23 3.79
N ALA A 38 -1.67 8.05 4.47
CA ALA A 38 -2.63 7.00 4.14
C ALA A 38 -3.13 7.14 2.69
N GLY A 39 -3.13 6.03 1.96
CA GLY A 39 -3.57 5.99 0.56
C GLY A 39 -2.62 6.65 -0.45
N ASN A 40 -1.43 7.10 -0.03
CA ASN A 40 -0.41 7.62 -0.93
C ASN A 40 0.68 6.57 -1.23
N PRO A 41 0.80 6.04 -2.46
CA PRO A 41 1.83 5.07 -2.79
C PRO A 41 3.26 5.65 -2.69
N PHE A 42 3.43 6.96 -2.90
CA PHE A 42 4.73 7.62 -2.76
C PHE A 42 5.18 7.72 -1.30
N SER A 43 4.26 7.68 -0.34
CA SER A 43 4.60 7.62 1.08
C SER A 43 5.45 6.38 1.38
N VAL A 44 5.08 5.22 0.82
CA VAL A 44 5.83 3.97 0.99
C VAL A 44 7.22 4.07 0.36
N VAL A 45 7.31 4.70 -0.83
CA VAL A 45 8.58 4.94 -1.53
C VAL A 45 9.49 5.87 -0.74
N MET A 46 8.96 6.98 -0.21
CA MET A 46 9.73 7.94 0.58
C MET A 46 10.20 7.35 1.90
N LEU A 47 9.35 6.55 2.57
CA LEU A 47 9.73 5.84 3.79
C LEU A 47 10.84 4.80 3.51
N THR A 48 10.73 4.08 2.39
CA THR A 48 11.78 3.17 1.91
C THR A 48 13.09 3.92 1.69
N ALA A 49 13.04 5.07 1.00
CA ALA A 49 14.21 5.88 0.73
C ALA A 49 14.84 6.44 2.00
N LYS A 50 14.03 6.90 2.96
CA LYS A 50 14.50 7.36 4.28
C LYS A 50 15.25 6.25 5.00
N LYS A 51 14.60 5.09 5.19
CA LYS A 51 15.20 3.97 5.92
C LYS A 51 16.47 3.47 5.24
N ALA A 52 16.50 3.40 3.91
CA ALA A 52 17.69 3.05 3.14
C ALA A 52 18.89 3.99 3.36
N LEU A 53 18.64 5.29 3.52
CA LEU A 53 19.69 6.30 3.67
C LEU A 53 20.20 6.40 5.13
N GLU A 54 19.43 5.94 6.10
CA GLU A 54 19.80 5.92 7.51
C GLU A 54 20.93 4.93 7.79
N LYS A 55 21.93 5.38 8.58
CA LYS A 55 23.13 4.58 8.87
C LYS A 55 22.82 3.29 9.65
N SER A 56 21.83 3.33 10.54
CA SER A 56 21.36 2.19 11.33
C SER A 56 20.79 1.05 10.50
N ASN A 57 20.39 1.35 9.25
CA ASN A 57 19.69 0.43 8.37
C ASN A 57 20.57 -0.09 7.23
N ARG A 58 21.90 0.10 7.32
CA ARG A 58 22.85 -0.32 6.29
C ARG A 58 23.15 -1.81 6.30
N GLU A 59 23.01 -2.46 7.46
CA GLU A 59 23.23 -3.89 7.60
C GLU A 59 22.03 -4.68 7.07
N ASP A 60 22.31 -5.82 6.45
CA ASP A 60 21.29 -6.66 5.81
C ASP A 60 20.20 -7.12 6.77
N ALA A 61 20.55 -7.41 8.03
CA ALA A 61 19.58 -7.77 9.07
C ALA A 61 18.58 -6.63 9.34
N ALA A 62 19.07 -5.40 9.48
CA ALA A 62 18.23 -4.22 9.65
C ALA A 62 17.39 -3.98 8.39
N GLN A 63 17.99 -4.13 7.20
CA GLN A 63 17.29 -4.04 5.92
C GLN A 63 16.13 -5.03 5.81
N LEU A 64 16.36 -6.28 6.20
CA LEU A 64 15.34 -7.32 6.16
C LEU A 64 14.15 -6.97 7.06
N ILE A 65 14.41 -6.48 8.28
CA ILE A 65 13.37 -6.10 9.25
C ILE A 65 12.47 -5.01 8.66
N TRP A 66 13.05 -3.88 8.21
CA TRP A 66 12.23 -2.78 7.76
C TRP A 66 11.58 -3.02 6.39
N LYS A 67 12.25 -3.75 5.48
CA LYS A 67 11.63 -4.15 4.20
C LYS A 67 10.42 -5.06 4.42
N THR A 68 10.53 -6.00 5.36
CA THR A 68 9.41 -6.88 5.73
C THR A 68 8.26 -6.10 6.34
N ASP A 69 8.55 -5.10 7.16
CA ASP A 69 7.52 -4.19 7.72
C ASP A 69 6.78 -3.42 6.62
N LEU A 70 7.50 -2.88 5.64
CA LEU A 70 6.91 -2.19 4.49
C LEU A 70 6.05 -3.11 3.62
N VAL A 71 6.49 -4.35 3.40
CA VAL A 71 5.71 -5.37 2.67
C VAL A 71 4.38 -5.63 3.38
N ARG A 72 4.39 -5.71 4.71
CA ARG A 72 3.16 -5.88 5.52
C ARG A 72 2.23 -4.68 5.39
N LYS A 73 2.76 -3.46 5.58
CA LYS A 73 2.01 -2.20 5.40
C LYS A 73 1.42 -2.06 4.00
N LEU A 74 2.16 -2.52 2.98
CA LEU A 74 1.70 -2.48 1.60
C LEU A 74 0.53 -3.44 1.34
N LYS A 75 0.48 -4.60 2.01
CA LYS A 75 -0.66 -5.51 1.95
C LYS A 75 -1.91 -4.92 2.60
N GLU A 76 -1.73 -4.23 3.72
CA GLU A 76 -2.81 -3.54 4.43
C GLU A 76 -3.32 -2.33 3.63
N ALA A 77 -2.44 -1.72 2.83
CA ALA A 77 -2.82 -0.65 1.92
C ALA A 77 -3.71 -1.18 0.78
N ASN A 78 -4.84 -0.51 0.56
CA ASN A 78 -5.84 -0.89 -0.44
C ASN A 78 -5.48 -0.37 -1.85
N TYR A 79 -4.26 -0.63 -2.31
CA TYR A 79 -3.81 -0.27 -3.65
C TYR A 79 -4.20 -1.32 -4.70
N GLU A 80 -4.23 -0.89 -5.97
CA GLU A 80 -4.40 -1.81 -7.10
C GLU A 80 -3.18 -2.73 -7.27
N ALA A 81 -3.41 -3.92 -7.84
CA ALA A 81 -2.39 -4.95 -8.06
C ALA A 81 -1.09 -4.41 -8.70
N ASP A 82 -1.22 -3.65 -9.79
CA ASP A 82 -0.07 -3.13 -10.53
C ASP A 82 0.76 -2.14 -9.68
N LYS A 83 0.10 -1.31 -8.86
CA LYS A 83 0.78 -0.39 -7.93
C LYS A 83 1.53 -1.16 -6.84
N ILE A 84 0.88 -2.16 -6.22
CA ILE A 84 1.52 -3.02 -5.22
C ILE A 84 2.76 -3.69 -5.83
N ARG A 85 2.65 -4.23 -7.05
CA ARG A 85 3.75 -4.85 -7.78
C ARG A 85 4.92 -3.88 -7.99
N ARG A 86 4.65 -2.67 -8.49
CA ARG A 86 5.70 -1.66 -8.72
C ARG A 86 6.41 -1.26 -7.43
N ILE A 87 5.65 -1.09 -6.34
CA ILE A 87 6.20 -0.73 -5.03
C ILE A 87 7.02 -1.89 -4.44
N LEU A 88 6.57 -3.14 -4.56
CA LEU A 88 7.35 -4.30 -4.13
C LEU A 88 8.67 -4.43 -4.89
N ASN A 89 8.64 -4.24 -6.21
CA ASN A 89 9.86 -4.23 -7.02
C ASN A 89 10.81 -3.11 -6.58
N PHE A 90 10.27 -1.93 -6.27
CA PHE A 90 11.06 -0.84 -5.71
C PHE A 90 11.71 -1.22 -4.38
N ILE A 91 10.95 -1.74 -3.40
CA ILE A 91 11.47 -2.18 -2.10
C ILE A 91 12.56 -3.26 -2.26
N ARG A 92 12.38 -4.17 -3.22
CA ARG A 92 13.34 -5.23 -3.52
C ARG A 92 14.68 -4.69 -4.05
N TYR A 93 14.63 -3.79 -5.03
CA TYR A 93 15.81 -3.38 -5.80
C TYR A 93 16.43 -2.05 -5.41
N TYR A 94 15.71 -1.19 -4.68
CA TYR A 94 16.20 0.17 -4.36
C TYR A 94 17.48 0.15 -3.51
N VAL A 95 17.61 -0.82 -2.59
CA VAL A 95 18.87 -1.12 -1.89
C VAL A 95 19.15 -2.59 -2.02
N HIS A 96 20.32 -2.92 -2.54
CA HIS A 96 20.77 -4.31 -2.65
C HIS A 96 21.22 -4.80 -1.27
N PHE A 97 20.77 -6.01 -0.93
CA PHE A 97 21.39 -6.78 0.13
C PHE A 97 22.82 -7.12 -0.27
N ARG A 98 23.70 -7.24 0.71
CA ARG A 98 25.07 -7.74 0.51
C ARG A 98 25.08 -9.27 0.39
N GLU A 99 24.15 -9.94 1.06
CA GLU A 99 24.03 -11.39 1.13
C GLU A 99 22.76 -11.89 0.40
N ASP A 100 22.92 -12.92 -0.43
CA ASP A 100 21.82 -13.55 -1.16
C ASP A 100 20.80 -14.24 -0.22
N ASP A 101 21.22 -14.65 0.98
CA ASP A 101 20.33 -15.24 1.99
C ASP A 101 19.28 -14.23 2.47
N SER A 102 19.64 -12.95 2.62
CA SER A 102 18.72 -11.89 3.01
C SER A 102 17.67 -11.60 1.94
N LEU A 103 18.04 -11.67 0.66
CA LEU A 103 17.09 -11.58 -0.45
C LEU A 103 16.11 -12.77 -0.43
N THR A 104 16.62 -13.98 -0.16
CA THR A 104 15.80 -15.19 -0.06
C THR A 104 14.79 -15.10 1.09
N LYS A 105 15.22 -14.64 2.26
CA LYS A 105 14.34 -14.38 3.42
C LYS A 105 13.30 -13.31 3.12
N LEU A 106 13.68 -12.21 2.45
CA LEU A 106 12.72 -11.20 2.04
C LEU A 106 11.67 -11.78 1.09
N ASN A 107 12.10 -12.55 0.09
CA ASN A 107 11.17 -13.21 -0.83
C ASN A 107 10.20 -14.12 -0.08
N GLN A 108 10.69 -14.98 0.83
CA GLN A 108 9.84 -15.83 1.68
C GLN A 108 8.84 -15.02 2.52
N SER A 109 9.25 -13.87 3.06
CA SER A 109 8.36 -12.98 3.82
C SER A 109 7.24 -12.41 2.93
N ILE A 110 7.54 -12.05 1.68
CA ILE A 110 6.55 -11.62 0.69
C ILE A 110 5.60 -12.79 0.39
N GLN A 111 6.14 -14.00 0.18
CA GLN A 111 5.32 -15.18 -0.08
C GLN A 111 4.33 -15.47 1.04
N THR A 112 4.81 -15.45 2.29
CA THR A 112 4.00 -15.69 3.47
C THR A 112 2.95 -14.59 3.66
N THR A 113 3.35 -13.33 3.45
CA THR A 113 2.47 -12.18 3.61
C THR A 113 1.30 -12.24 2.64
N PHE A 114 1.54 -12.58 1.37
CA PHE A 114 0.50 -12.71 0.34
C PHE A 114 -0.07 -14.14 0.21
N LYS A 115 0.09 -14.99 1.25
CA LYS A 115 -0.47 -16.36 1.34
C LYS A 115 -0.20 -17.24 0.10
N GLN A 116 1.05 -17.25 -0.37
CA GLN A 116 1.46 -17.97 -1.58
C GLN A 116 1.67 -19.48 -1.37
N ARG A 117 1.65 -20.24 -2.47
CA ARG A 117 2.24 -21.59 -2.56
C ARG A 117 3.71 -21.45 -2.96
N LYS A 118 4.59 -22.32 -2.42
CA LYS A 118 6.07 -22.28 -2.48
C LYS A 118 6.72 -22.06 -3.88
N ASN A 119 5.97 -22.24 -4.97
CA ASN A 119 6.48 -22.18 -6.35
C ASN A 119 5.93 -21.02 -7.20
N MET A 120 5.08 -20.15 -6.65
CA MET A 120 4.43 -19.08 -7.41
C MET A 120 5.27 -17.79 -7.40
N GLY A 121 5.33 -17.09 -8.54
CA GLY A 121 6.03 -15.80 -8.64
C GLY A 121 5.32 -14.68 -7.88
N ILE A 122 6.06 -13.63 -7.49
CA ILE A 122 5.49 -12.45 -6.80
C ILE A 122 4.37 -11.80 -7.63
N GLU A 123 4.53 -11.76 -8.95
CA GLU A 123 3.55 -11.17 -9.87
C GLU A 123 2.23 -11.95 -9.92
N GLU A 124 2.32 -13.27 -10.05
CA GLU A 124 1.18 -14.19 -10.05
C GLU A 124 0.43 -14.14 -8.71
N ALA A 125 1.16 -14.01 -7.60
CA ALA A 125 0.57 -13.92 -6.27
C ALA A 125 -0.25 -12.64 -6.03
N ILE A 126 0.26 -11.49 -6.49
CA ILE A 126 -0.47 -10.23 -6.38
C ILE A 126 -1.74 -10.30 -7.23
N LEU A 127 -1.63 -10.82 -8.46
CA LEU A 127 -2.77 -10.96 -9.35
C LEU A 127 -3.86 -11.85 -8.74
N LYS A 128 -3.46 -13.01 -8.20
CA LYS A 128 -4.37 -13.94 -7.54
C LYS A 128 -5.04 -13.35 -6.30
N GLU A 129 -4.30 -12.66 -5.42
CA GLU A 129 -4.92 -12.05 -4.23
C GLU A 129 -5.89 -10.92 -4.60
N VAL A 130 -5.59 -10.15 -5.65
CA VAL A 130 -6.51 -9.12 -6.17
C VAL A 130 -7.75 -9.74 -6.80
N GLU A 131 -7.61 -10.84 -7.54
CA GLU A 131 -8.73 -11.61 -8.08
C GLU A 131 -9.64 -12.13 -6.96
N GLU A 132 -9.08 -12.83 -5.96
CA GLU A 132 -9.82 -13.34 -4.80
C GLU A 132 -10.53 -12.22 -4.02
N LYS A 133 -9.88 -11.06 -3.84
CA LYS A 133 -10.51 -9.89 -3.19
C LYS A 133 -11.63 -9.30 -4.06
N SER A 134 -11.44 -9.27 -5.38
CA SER A 134 -12.42 -8.74 -6.33
C SER A 134 -13.65 -9.64 -6.43
N GLU A 135 -13.46 -10.96 -6.44
CA GLU A 135 -14.52 -11.96 -6.41
C GLU A 135 -15.33 -11.86 -5.12
N LYS A 136 -14.68 -11.90 -3.94
CA LYS A 136 -15.37 -11.71 -2.65
C LYS A 136 -16.12 -10.38 -2.57
N ARG A 137 -15.56 -9.31 -3.14
CA ARG A 137 -16.22 -7.99 -3.19
C ARG A 137 -17.39 -8.00 -4.19
N GLY A 138 -17.27 -8.71 -5.30
CA GLY A 138 -18.30 -8.94 -6.30
C GLY A 138 -19.47 -9.74 -5.75
N GLU A 139 -19.20 -10.86 -5.07
CA GLU A 139 -20.18 -11.69 -4.36
C GLU A 139 -20.93 -10.85 -3.32
N LYS A 140 -20.22 -10.16 -2.43
CA LYS A 140 -20.85 -9.25 -1.45
C LYS A 140 -21.71 -8.21 -2.15
N ARG A 141 -21.19 -7.52 -3.18
CA ARG A 141 -21.97 -6.53 -3.94
C ARG A 141 -23.22 -7.14 -4.58
N GLY A 142 -23.13 -8.34 -5.15
CA GLY A 142 -24.25 -9.07 -5.72
C GLY A 142 -25.33 -9.38 -4.68
N LEU A 143 -24.92 -9.85 -3.49
CA LEU A 143 -25.82 -10.08 -2.35
C LEU A 143 -26.50 -8.78 -1.90
N PHE A 144 -25.75 -7.68 -1.79
CA PHE A 144 -26.28 -6.36 -1.43
C PHE A 144 -27.27 -5.82 -2.49
N ILE A 145 -26.96 -5.93 -3.78
CA ILE A 145 -27.85 -5.53 -4.87
C ILE A 145 -29.13 -6.38 -4.86
N THR A 146 -29.00 -7.68 -4.64
CA THR A 146 -30.13 -8.61 -4.56
C THR A 146 -31.03 -8.29 -3.38
N ALA A 147 -30.43 -8.00 -2.21
CA ALA A 147 -31.15 -7.55 -1.03
C ALA A 147 -31.88 -6.23 -1.29
N LEU A 148 -31.23 -5.24 -1.91
CA LEU A 148 -31.84 -3.95 -2.24
C LEU A 148 -33.02 -4.10 -3.21
N ASN A 149 -32.88 -4.93 -4.24
CA ASN A 149 -33.98 -5.20 -5.18
C ASN A 149 -35.15 -5.91 -4.47
N ALA A 150 -34.87 -6.90 -3.62
CA ALA A 150 -35.90 -7.57 -2.83
C ALA A 150 -36.59 -6.63 -1.83
N ILE A 151 -35.88 -5.67 -1.24
CA ILE A 151 -36.47 -4.63 -0.38
C ILE A 151 -37.43 -3.74 -1.19
N LYS A 152 -37.04 -3.33 -2.40
CA LYS A 152 -37.88 -2.51 -3.31
C LYS A 152 -39.14 -3.24 -3.75
N GLU A 153 -39.04 -4.53 -4.01
CA GLU A 153 -40.16 -5.42 -4.34
C GLU A 153 -41.04 -5.78 -3.12
N GLY A 154 -40.71 -5.27 -1.93
CA GLY A 154 -41.54 -5.40 -0.74
C GLY A 154 -41.35 -6.70 0.06
N PHE A 155 -40.30 -7.48 -0.22
CA PHE A 155 -40.02 -8.70 0.55
C PHE A 155 -39.70 -8.38 2.03
N ASN A 156 -40.10 -9.29 2.92
CA ASN A 156 -39.82 -9.19 4.34
C ASN A 156 -38.37 -9.59 4.67
N ASN A 157 -37.87 -9.16 5.84
CA ASN A 157 -36.47 -9.36 6.23
C ASN A 157 -36.08 -10.84 6.34
N ALA A 158 -37.01 -11.71 6.76
CA ALA A 158 -36.77 -13.15 6.88
C ALA A 158 -36.55 -13.82 5.51
N THR A 159 -37.34 -13.43 4.50
CA THR A 159 -37.18 -13.91 3.12
C THR A 159 -35.88 -13.39 2.51
N ILE A 160 -35.54 -12.13 2.73
CA ILE A 160 -34.28 -11.54 2.23
C ILE A 160 -33.07 -12.22 2.89
N GLN A 161 -33.12 -12.46 4.20
CA GLN A 161 -32.09 -13.21 4.92
C GLN A 161 -31.93 -14.62 4.36
N LYS A 162 -33.04 -15.32 4.06
CA LYS A 162 -32.98 -16.67 3.48
C LYS A 162 -32.40 -16.68 2.06
N LEU A 163 -32.67 -15.65 1.25
CA LEU A 163 -32.20 -15.54 -0.14
C LEU A 163 -30.73 -15.09 -0.24
N THR A 164 -30.29 -14.22 0.66
CA THR A 164 -28.98 -13.56 0.56
C THR A 164 -27.99 -14.00 1.62
N GLY A 165 -28.46 -14.67 2.68
CA GLY A 165 -27.64 -15.05 3.84
C GLY A 165 -27.18 -13.86 4.70
N LEU A 166 -27.60 -12.63 4.38
CA LEU A 166 -27.22 -11.44 5.12
C LEU A 166 -27.85 -11.42 6.52
N PRO A 167 -27.12 -10.95 7.55
CA PRO A 167 -27.68 -10.80 8.88
C PRO A 167 -28.81 -9.76 8.89
N VAL A 168 -29.82 -9.99 9.73
CA VAL A 168 -31.02 -9.12 9.80
C VAL A 168 -30.64 -7.66 10.05
N GLU A 169 -29.61 -7.40 10.87
CA GLU A 169 -29.09 -6.06 11.16
C GLU A 169 -28.61 -5.31 9.90
N GLU A 170 -27.97 -6.01 8.96
CA GLU A 170 -27.53 -5.40 7.70
C GLU A 170 -28.71 -5.12 6.77
N ILE A 171 -29.69 -6.03 6.72
CA ILE A 171 -30.92 -5.85 5.92
C ILE A 171 -31.73 -4.65 6.44
N GLU A 172 -31.82 -4.48 7.75
CA GLU A 172 -32.50 -3.33 8.37
C GLU A 172 -31.79 -2.01 8.08
N LYS A 173 -30.45 -1.99 8.09
CA LYS A 173 -29.69 -0.81 7.65
C LYS A 173 -29.97 -0.45 6.20
N LEU A 174 -29.97 -1.44 5.30
CA LEU A 174 -30.29 -1.22 3.88
C LEU A 174 -31.72 -0.68 3.68
N ARG A 175 -32.69 -1.15 4.49
CA ARG A 175 -34.05 -0.61 4.47
C ARG A 175 -34.10 0.86 4.89
N LYS A 176 -33.37 1.23 5.95
CA LYS A 176 -33.32 2.62 6.47
C LYS A 176 -32.61 3.57 5.51
N GLU A 177 -31.59 3.09 4.80
CA GLU A 177 -30.83 3.89 3.83
C GLU A 177 -31.53 4.00 2.47
N GLY A 178 -32.17 2.92 2.00
CA GLY A 178 -32.90 2.88 0.72
C GLY A 178 -34.23 3.67 0.71
N LEU A 179 -34.76 4.05 1.88
CA LEU A 179 -35.97 4.89 2.04
C LEU A 179 -35.66 6.40 2.10
N LYS A 180 -34.38 6.80 2.06
CA LYS A 180 -33.96 8.22 2.03
C LYS A 180 -33.74 8.79 0.63
N GLY A 181 -34.07 8.04 -0.42
CA GLY A 181 -34.02 8.47 -1.82
C GLY A 181 -35.39 8.75 -2.38
#